data_AF-A0A7C1EFE9-F1
#
_entry.id   AF-A0A7C1EFE9-F1
#
_cell.length_a   1.000
_cell.length_b   1.000
_cell.length_c   1.000
_cell.angle_alpha   90.00
_cell.angle_beta   90.00
_cell.angle_gamma   90.00
#
_symmetry.space_group_name_H-M   'P 1'
#
loop_
_entity.id
_entity.type
_entity.pdbx_description
1 polymer ?
#
loop_
_entity_poly.entity_id
_entity_poly.type
_entity_poly.pdbx_seq_one_letter_code
_entity_poly.pdbx_strand_id
1 'polypeptide(L)'
;MENKKQLTQLKHLTARRAKLMEKVQALDTQINAIVQGIQTKKDVVKQDHPKVGSGPYKLCKVMSSRPKSQQEIAEKTGLTVSTVTLYLHQYNCFQSVGRGKGYIYIKPKAEKK
;
A
#
# COMPACT_ATOMS: atom_id res chain seq x y z
N MET A 1 52.27 23.65 26.80
CA MET A 1 50.91 23.18 27.18
C MET A 1 49.88 23.28 26.05
N GLU A 2 50.16 24.03 24.98
CA GLU A 2 49.23 24.33 23.88
C GLU A 2 48.88 23.12 23.01
N ASN A 3 49.87 22.28 22.68
CA ASN A 3 49.66 21.04 21.90
C ASN A 3 48.70 20.05 22.57
N LYS A 4 48.65 20.02 23.92
CA LYS A 4 47.69 19.17 24.65
C LYS A 4 46.25 19.69 24.50
N LYS A 5 46.04 21.02 24.49
CA LYS A 5 44.72 21.62 24.28
C LYS A 5 44.21 21.39 22.85
N GLN A 6 45.09 21.57 21.85
CA GLN A 6 44.77 21.30 20.45
C GLN A 6 44.42 19.83 20.19
N LEU A 7 45.16 18.89 20.79
CA LEU A 7 44.86 17.47 20.69
C LEU A 7 43.49 17.11 21.29
N THR A 8 43.14 17.69 22.43
CA THR A 8 41.82 17.49 23.06
C THR A 8 40.70 18.07 22.19
N GLN A 9 40.89 19.25 21.61
CA GLN A 9 39.94 19.84 20.67
C GLN A 9 39.73 18.95 19.42
N LEU A 10 40.82 18.43 18.85
CA LEU A 10 40.75 17.52 17.70
C LEU A 10 39.95 16.25 18.03
N LYS A 11 40.15 15.66 19.22
CA LYS A 11 39.38 14.51 19.68
C LYS A 11 37.88 14.83 19.77
N HIS A 12 37.52 15.97 20.35
CA HIS A 12 36.12 16.41 20.44
C HIS A 12 35.48 16.63 19.07
N LEU A 13 36.19 17.29 18.15
CA LEU A 13 35.71 17.53 16.78
C LEU A 13 35.54 16.22 16.02
N THR A 14 36.46 15.27 16.19
CA THR A 14 36.37 13.94 15.57
C THR A 14 35.18 13.15 16.10
N ALA A 15 34.94 13.17 17.41
CA ALA A 15 33.75 12.53 18.01
C ALA A 15 32.44 13.18 17.52
N ARG A 16 32.43 14.51 17.39
CA ARG A 16 31.27 15.24 16.84
C ARG A 16 31.02 14.89 15.38
N ARG A 17 32.08 14.76 14.58
CA ARG A 17 32.00 14.30 13.17
C ARG A 17 31.41 12.90 13.09
N ALA A 18 31.87 11.95 13.91
CA ALA A 18 31.35 10.58 13.93
C ALA A 18 29.84 10.55 14.22
N LYS A 19 29.38 11.26 15.25
CA LYS A 19 27.95 11.37 15.58
C LYS A 19 27.10 11.99 14.46
N LEU A 20 27.65 12.95 13.72
CA LEU A 20 26.96 13.53 12.57
C LEU A 20 26.86 12.54 11.41
N MET A 21 27.92 11.77 11.16
CA MET A 21 27.92 10.73 10.12
C MET A 21 26.89 9.63 10.41
N GLU A 22 26.75 9.19 11.66
CA GLU A 22 25.71 8.23 12.06
C GLU A 22 24.30 8.77 11.77
N LYS A 23 24.06 10.05 12.05
CA LYS A 23 22.77 10.70 11.74
C LYS A 23 22.51 10.78 10.24
N VAL A 24 23.53 11.09 9.44
CA VAL A 24 23.41 11.12 7.98
C VAL A 24 23.06 9.73 7.45
N GLN A 25 23.76 8.69 7.91
CA GLN A 25 23.45 7.30 7.51
C GLN A 25 22.04 6.86 7.89
N ALA A 26 21.54 7.28 9.05
CA ALA A 26 20.17 7.01 9.46
C ALA A 26 19.15 7.69 8.53
N LEU A 27 19.40 8.94 8.12
CA LEU A 27 18.56 9.65 7.16
C LEU A 27 18.59 8.99 5.78
N ASP A 28 19.76 8.59 5.29
CA ASP A 28 19.89 7.88 4.01
C ASP A 28 19.11 6.56 4.02
N THR A 29 19.14 5.83 5.14
CA THR A 29 18.36 4.60 5.31
C THR A 29 16.85 4.88 5.25
N GLN A 30 16.37 5.95 5.89
CA GLN A 30 14.96 6.34 5.83
C GLN A 30 14.55 6.78 4.42
N ILE A 31 15.39 7.56 3.73
CA ILE A 31 15.16 7.98 2.35
C ILE A 31 15.03 6.74 1.45
N ASN A 32 15.96 5.79 1.56
CA ASN A 32 15.93 4.57 0.76
C ASN A 32 14.68 3.72 1.05
N ALA A 33 14.26 3.61 2.31
CA ALA A 33 13.02 2.91 2.66
C ALA A 33 11.77 3.58 2.04
N ILE A 34 11.72 4.92 2.04
CA ILE A 34 10.63 5.67 1.40
C ILE A 34 10.65 5.49 -0.12
N VAL A 35 11.82 5.61 -0.75
CA VAL A 35 11.98 5.44 -2.20
C VAL A 35 11.56 4.03 -2.64
N GLN A 36 12.00 2.99 -1.91
CA GLN A 36 11.58 1.61 -2.16
C GLN A 36 10.07 1.43 -1.95
N GLY A 37 9.50 2.06 -0.91
CA GLY A 37 8.05 2.07 -0.66
C GLY A 37 7.24 2.75 -1.78
N ILE A 38 7.80 3.75 -2.46
CA ILE A 38 7.20 4.39 -3.63
C ILE A 38 7.35 3.51 -4.87
N GLN A 39 8.53 2.93 -5.11
CA GLN A 39 8.80 2.09 -6.28
C GLN A 39 8.02 0.77 -6.29
N THR A 40 7.72 0.24 -5.10
CA THR A 40 6.88 -0.97 -4.95
C THR A 40 5.40 -0.69 -5.16
N LYS A 41 4.96 0.57 -5.09
CA LYS A 41 3.65 1.01 -5.63
C LYS A 41 3.74 1.19 -7.14
N LYS A 42 4.23 0.19 -7.87
CA LYS A 42 3.85 0.08 -9.28
C LYS A 42 2.34 -0.02 -9.29
N ASP A 43 1.69 0.94 -9.94
CA ASP A 43 0.26 0.87 -10.24
C ASP A 43 0.01 -0.46 -10.95
N VAL A 44 -0.45 -1.44 -10.18
CA VAL A 44 -0.96 -2.68 -10.74
C VAL A 44 -2.12 -2.23 -11.61
N VAL A 45 -1.93 -2.28 -12.93
CA VAL A 45 -2.94 -1.88 -13.90
C VAL A 45 -4.18 -2.70 -13.58
N LYS A 46 -5.14 -2.05 -12.93
CA LYS A 46 -6.37 -2.70 -12.51
C LYS A 46 -7.15 -3.00 -13.77
N GLN A 47 -7.60 -4.24 -13.89
CA GLN A 47 -8.51 -4.61 -14.98
C GLN A 47 -9.88 -3.98 -14.70
N ASP A 48 -10.63 -3.64 -15.73
CA ASP A 48 -11.93 -2.99 -15.50
C ASP A 48 -12.94 -3.93 -14.84
N HIS A 49 -12.95 -5.20 -15.27
CA HIS A 49 -13.93 -6.17 -14.80
C HIS A 49 -13.36 -7.60 -14.84
N PRO A 50 -13.69 -8.46 -13.86
CA PRO A 50 -13.28 -9.86 -13.88
C PRO A 50 -13.97 -10.68 -14.96
N LYS A 51 -13.24 -11.66 -15.51
CA LYS A 51 -13.79 -12.60 -16.51
C LYS A 51 -14.96 -13.41 -15.91
N VAL A 52 -16.03 -13.58 -16.69
CA VAL A 52 -17.16 -14.44 -16.30
C VAL A 52 -16.66 -15.85 -15.97
N GLY A 53 -17.08 -16.39 -14.83
CA GLY A 53 -16.67 -17.71 -14.35
C GLY A 53 -15.36 -17.75 -13.56
N SER A 54 -14.63 -16.63 -13.46
CA SER A 54 -13.43 -16.54 -12.60
C SER A 54 -13.77 -16.47 -11.10
N GLY A 55 -12.80 -16.76 -10.24
CA GLY A 55 -12.93 -16.59 -8.79
C GLY A 55 -13.41 -15.18 -8.38
N PRO A 56 -12.79 -14.09 -8.88
CA PRO A 56 -13.23 -12.72 -8.62
C PRO A 56 -14.65 -12.40 -9.11
N TYR A 57 -15.15 -13.09 -10.14
CA TYR A 57 -16.52 -12.90 -10.63
C TYR A 57 -17.59 -13.29 -9.60
N LYS A 58 -17.23 -14.08 -8.58
CA LYS A 58 -18.12 -14.34 -7.44
C LYS A 58 -18.48 -13.05 -6.69
N LEU A 59 -17.57 -12.07 -6.61
CA LEU A 59 -17.84 -10.77 -5.98
C LEU A 59 -18.89 -9.99 -6.78
N CYS A 60 -18.82 -10.01 -8.12
CA CYS A 60 -19.81 -9.36 -8.98
C CYS A 60 -21.24 -9.90 -8.80
N LYS A 61 -21.40 -11.15 -8.33
CA LYS A 61 -22.71 -11.75 -8.07
C LYS A 61 -23.32 -11.32 -6.74
N VAL A 62 -22.49 -11.07 -5.72
CA VAL A 62 -22.97 -10.76 -4.36
C VAL A 62 -22.96 -9.27 -4.03
N MET A 63 -22.09 -8.51 -4.70
CA MET A 63 -21.95 -7.07 -4.53
C MET A 63 -22.93 -6.33 -5.43
N SER A 64 -23.33 -5.14 -5.02
CA SER A 64 -24.22 -4.27 -5.77
C SER A 64 -23.84 -2.80 -5.55
N SER A 65 -24.71 -1.87 -5.94
CA SER A 65 -24.57 -0.45 -5.63
C SER A 65 -24.70 -0.15 -4.12
N ARG A 66 -25.20 -1.10 -3.31
CA ARG A 66 -25.25 -0.96 -1.86
C ARG A 66 -23.90 -1.36 -1.25
N PRO A 67 -23.28 -0.52 -0.41
CA PRO A 67 -21.99 -0.83 0.20
C PRO A 67 -22.05 -2.09 1.06
N LYS A 68 -21.00 -2.92 0.99
CA LYS A 68 -20.83 -4.15 1.79
C LYS A 68 -19.47 -4.19 2.45
N SER A 69 -19.40 -4.71 3.68
CA SER A 69 -18.11 -4.93 4.34
C SER A 69 -17.37 -6.12 3.71
N GLN A 70 -16.05 -6.19 3.92
CA GLN A 70 -15.26 -7.33 3.44
C GLN A 70 -15.70 -8.65 4.11
N GLN A 71 -16.12 -8.59 5.38
CA GLN A 71 -16.68 -9.76 6.07
C GLN A 71 -17.99 -10.22 5.42
N GLU A 72 -18.93 -9.31 5.14
CA GLU A 72 -20.20 -9.65 4.49
C GLU A 72 -19.97 -10.27 3.10
N ILE A 73 -19.00 -9.74 2.35
CA ILE A 73 -18.63 -10.28 1.03
C ILE A 73 -18.02 -11.68 1.18
N ALA A 74 -17.12 -11.87 2.15
CA ALA A 74 -16.48 -13.15 2.44
C ALA A 74 -17.51 -14.24 2.78
N GLU A 75 -18.43 -13.94 3.70
CA GLU A 75 -19.54 -14.83 4.10
C GLU A 75 -20.41 -15.23 2.90
N LYS A 76 -20.80 -14.26 2.07
CA LYS A 76 -21.67 -14.51 0.90
C LYS A 76 -20.99 -15.25 -0.24
N THR A 77 -19.66 -15.11 -0.38
CA THR A 77 -18.90 -15.75 -1.46
C THR A 77 -18.26 -17.07 -1.05
N GLY A 78 -18.22 -17.38 0.26
CA GLY A 78 -17.46 -18.49 0.82
C GLY A 78 -15.95 -18.34 0.66
N LEU A 79 -15.47 -17.09 0.49
CA LEU A 79 -14.05 -16.78 0.33
C LEU A 79 -13.46 -16.25 1.64
N THR A 80 -12.14 -16.34 1.80
CA THR A 80 -11.46 -15.70 2.93
C THR A 80 -11.41 -14.18 2.75
N VAL A 81 -11.37 -13.43 3.86
CA VAL A 81 -11.28 -11.97 3.84
C VAL A 81 -10.04 -11.49 3.06
N SER A 82 -8.92 -12.20 3.16
CA SER A 82 -7.70 -11.89 2.42
C SER A 82 -7.90 -12.04 0.91
N THR A 83 -8.56 -13.10 0.46
CA THR A 83 -8.88 -13.31 -0.96
C THR A 83 -9.85 -12.26 -1.49
N VAL A 84 -10.86 -11.90 -0.69
CA VAL A 84 -11.78 -10.80 -1.02
C VAL A 84 -11.01 -9.49 -1.16
N THR A 85 -10.10 -9.18 -0.24
CA THR A 85 -9.26 -7.98 -0.28
C THR A 85 -8.43 -7.95 -1.56
N LEU A 86 -7.76 -9.05 -1.90
CA LEU A 86 -6.99 -9.15 -3.14
C LEU A 86 -7.86 -8.84 -4.37
N TYR A 87 -9.03 -9.47 -4.47
CA TYR A 87 -9.92 -9.27 -5.63
C TYR A 87 -10.46 -7.83 -5.70
N LEU A 88 -10.79 -7.20 -4.57
CA LEU A 88 -11.24 -5.81 -4.53
C LEU A 88 -10.16 -4.83 -5.02
N HIS A 89 -8.87 -5.14 -4.78
CA HIS A 89 -7.77 -4.29 -5.23
C HIS A 89 -7.36 -4.53 -6.70
N GLN A 90 -7.74 -5.66 -7.29
CA GLN A 90 -7.36 -6.04 -8.66
C GLN A 90 -8.21 -5.41 -9.76
N TYR A 91 -9.46 -5.02 -9.47
CA TYR A 91 -10.42 -4.59 -10.50
C TYR A 91 -11.04 -3.21 -10.22
N ASN A 92 -11.24 -2.39 -11.26
CA ASN A 92 -11.82 -1.04 -11.15
C ASN A 92 -13.33 -1.06 -10.86
N CYS A 93 -14.04 -2.14 -11.22
CA CYS A 93 -15.46 -2.28 -10.95
C CYS A 93 -15.79 -2.37 -9.45
N PHE A 94 -14.80 -2.64 -8.59
CA PHE A 94 -14.98 -2.65 -7.14
C PHE A 94 -14.45 -1.36 -6.53
N GLN A 95 -15.36 -0.53 -6.00
CA GLN A 95 -15.00 0.78 -5.45
C GLN A 95 -15.25 0.84 -3.96
N SER A 96 -14.32 1.44 -3.23
CA SER A 96 -14.51 1.78 -1.82
C SER A 96 -15.37 3.04 -1.69
N VAL A 97 -16.36 3.02 -0.80
CA VAL A 97 -17.28 4.16 -0.58
C VAL A 97 -16.74 5.13 0.50
N GLY A 98 -15.49 4.95 0.92
CA GLY A 98 -14.81 5.74 1.95
C GLY A 98 -14.38 4.89 3.15
N ARG A 99 -13.56 5.49 4.04
CA ARG A 99 -13.02 4.81 5.24
C ARG A 99 -14.17 4.18 6.05
N GLY A 100 -14.16 2.85 6.16
CA GLY A 100 -15.12 2.08 6.97
C GLY A 100 -16.51 1.87 6.35
N LYS A 101 -16.82 2.43 5.18
CA LYS A 101 -18.16 2.33 4.55
C LYS A 101 -18.35 1.10 3.66
N GLY A 102 -17.31 0.29 3.47
CA GLY A 102 -17.35 -0.91 2.64
C GLY A 102 -17.11 -0.66 1.15
N TYR A 103 -17.51 -1.63 0.33
CA TYR A 103 -17.25 -1.68 -1.10
C TYR A 103 -18.55 -1.83 -1.90
N ILE A 104 -18.59 -1.22 -3.08
CA ILE A 104 -19.66 -1.34 -4.06
C ILE A 104 -19.14 -1.97 -5.34
N TYR A 105 -20.05 -2.54 -6.10
CA TYR A 105 -19.79 -3.03 -7.45
C TYR A 105 -20.49 -2.16 -8.48
N ILE A 106 -19.71 -1.60 -9.40
CA ILE A 106 -20.18 -0.84 -10.56
C ILE A 106 -20.24 -1.80 -11.74
N LYS A 107 -21.47 -2.15 -12.13
CA LYS A 107 -21.70 -2.98 -13.30
C LYS A 107 -21.27 -2.22 -14.56
N PRO A 108 -20.44 -2.81 -15.44
CA PRO A 108 -20.08 -2.18 -16.70
C PRO A 108 -21.34 -1.91 -17.52
N LYS A 109 -21.42 -0.73 -18.14
CA LYS A 109 -22.51 -0.39 -19.07
C LYS A 109 -22.45 -1.42 -20.19
N ALA A 110 -23.56 -2.12 -20.43
CA ALA A 110 -23.64 -3.03 -21.56
C ALA A 110 -23.37 -2.22 -22.83
N GLU A 111 -22.33 -2.59 -23.58
CA GLU A 111 -22.17 -2.13 -24.95
C GLU A 111 -23.44 -2.56 -25.69
N LYS A 112 -24.25 -1.58 -26.08
CA LYS A 112 -25.35 -1.82 -27.00
C LYS A 112 -24.71 -2.30 -28.30
N LYS A 113 -24.75 -3.61 -28.54
CA LYS A 113 -24.57 -4.16 -29.89
C LYS A 113 -25.75 -3.78 -30.75
#